data_AF-A0A957CRS9-F1
#
_entry.id   AF-A0A957CRS9-F1
#
_cell.length_a   1.000
_cell.length_b   1.000
_cell.length_c   1.000
_cell.angle_alpha   90.00
_cell.angle_beta   90.00
_cell.angle_gamma   90.00
#
_symmetry.space_group_name_H-M   'P 1'
#
loop_
_entity.id
_entity.type
_entity.pdbx_description
1 polymer ?
#
loop_
_entity_poly.entity_id
_entity_poly.type
_entity_poly.pdbx_seq_one_letter_code
_entity_poly.pdbx_strand_id
1 'polypeptide(L)'
;MLSNIAQHMSFQLQSGEPLIDGIRRISLQQIDQALDQLTNPDFDRDKAVHEARKTCKRLRAILRLVRDEVGYPFYRRENVRIRDASRLLAPARDSAVMVDTLDSLVHRFENLADDDMAGKGVKTAVFTPFPAAGFATLRTKLVERHQHLSRHILETDAVPRFITAVRTTRLQVAEWPLQNEGFGAIAGGLYRVYRRGRLRMTRAQENTTTEALHDWRKRVKYLWHQLEFIQPIRPTLLNELGEALHSLSGSLGNEHDLAELKQLVTNEPDLLPAPDQQKALFAMIDFHRKEHQAAASNLGQQLYAEQPKIFVQHLQIYWQAWRTEKPARPNPLTLLAENDVASLSGSLTTRQAADAFALTPAHVRHLIRIGRLPAFKLGHNWVILLSDSSPDRKTQIVSTRQAAAQLGIQTRDVRRLIYKNLLPASKFGPNWGIDAKVLETYNTRQSQSGKS
;
A
#
# COMPACT_ATOMS: atom_id res chain seq x y z
N MET A 1 9.54 4.93 14.66
CA MET A 1 9.68 5.73 13.42
C MET A 1 9.32 4.96 12.14
N LEU A 2 9.60 3.65 12.05
CA LEU A 2 9.30 2.86 10.83
C LEU A 2 7.82 2.47 10.64
N SER A 3 7.02 2.39 11.72
CA SER A 3 5.59 2.04 11.65
C SER A 3 4.69 3.20 11.17
N ASN A 4 5.01 4.45 11.51
CA ASN A 4 4.26 5.63 11.04
C ASN A 4 4.51 5.99 9.56
N ILE A 5 5.62 5.54 8.99
CA ILE A 5 5.87 5.65 7.55
C ILE A 5 5.00 4.64 6.79
N ALA A 6 4.74 3.46 7.36
CA ALA A 6 3.94 2.42 6.71
C ALA A 6 2.46 2.80 6.48
N GLN A 7 1.85 3.62 7.36
CA GLN A 7 0.47 4.09 7.19
C GLN A 7 0.34 5.27 6.20
N HIS A 8 1.42 5.97 5.87
CA HIS A 8 1.43 7.05 4.88
C HIS A 8 1.81 6.61 3.45
N MET A 9 2.14 5.33 3.25
CA MET A 9 2.76 4.79 2.03
C MET A 9 1.94 3.69 1.33
N SER A 10 0.71 3.44 1.78
CA SER A 10 -0.12 2.40 1.17
C SER A 10 -0.60 2.83 -0.21
N PHE A 11 -0.46 1.93 -1.19
CA PHE A 11 -1.01 2.11 -2.54
C PHE A 11 -2.51 1.82 -2.54
N GLN A 12 -3.25 2.41 -1.60
CA GLN A 12 -4.64 2.08 -1.28
C GLN A 12 -5.47 3.35 -1.06
N LEU A 13 -6.73 3.33 -1.51
CA LEU A 13 -7.72 4.38 -1.20
C LEU A 13 -8.04 4.43 0.30
N GLN A 14 -8.24 5.62 0.85
CA GLN A 14 -8.64 5.76 2.26
C GLN A 14 -10.16 5.76 2.42
N SER A 15 -10.65 5.32 3.59
CA SER A 15 -12.07 5.36 3.92
C SER A 15 -12.59 6.80 3.94
N GLY A 16 -13.69 7.05 3.21
CA GLY A 16 -14.27 8.39 3.07
C GLY A 16 -13.53 9.32 2.11
N GLU A 17 -12.40 8.90 1.54
CA GLU A 17 -11.61 9.71 0.59
C GLU A 17 -12.32 9.82 -0.77
N PRO A 18 -12.45 11.03 -1.36
CA PRO A 18 -12.86 11.17 -2.75
C PRO A 18 -11.92 10.38 -3.68
N LEU A 19 -12.47 9.72 -4.69
CA LEU A 19 -11.69 8.89 -5.62
C LEU A 19 -10.61 9.72 -6.32
N ILE A 20 -10.96 10.92 -6.78
CA ILE A 20 -10.02 11.80 -7.51
C ILE A 20 -8.86 12.21 -6.60
N ASP A 21 -9.14 12.56 -5.35
CA ASP A 21 -8.12 12.91 -4.36
C ASP A 21 -7.21 11.72 -4.06
N GLY A 22 -7.77 10.53 -3.89
CA GLY A 22 -6.99 9.30 -3.70
C GLY A 22 -6.09 8.98 -4.88
N ILE A 23 -6.57 9.12 -6.12
CA ILE A 23 -5.75 8.96 -7.33
C ILE A 23 -4.57 9.93 -7.32
N ARG A 24 -4.83 11.22 -7.06
CA ARG A 24 -3.80 12.26 -7.05
C ARG A 24 -2.80 12.02 -5.93
N ARG A 25 -3.26 11.82 -4.69
CA ARG A 25 -2.42 11.55 -3.52
C ARG A 25 -1.50 10.37 -3.78
N ILE A 26 -2.05 9.21 -4.16
CA ILE A 26 -1.28 7.98 -4.35
C ILE A 26 -0.29 8.15 -5.50
N SER A 27 -0.71 8.74 -6.62
CA SER A 27 0.17 8.95 -7.77
C SER A 27 1.34 9.89 -7.42
N LEU A 28 1.08 10.99 -6.72
CA LEU A 28 2.11 11.92 -6.27
C LEU A 28 3.06 11.29 -5.24
N GLN A 29 2.53 10.58 -4.23
CA GLN A 29 3.34 9.88 -3.23
C GLN A 29 4.29 8.86 -3.87
N GLN A 30 3.80 8.05 -4.82
CA GLN A 30 4.63 7.06 -5.52
C GLN A 30 5.74 7.72 -6.35
N ILE A 31 5.44 8.87 -6.99
CA ILE A 31 6.41 9.64 -7.75
C ILE A 31 7.46 10.24 -6.81
N ASP A 32 7.04 10.90 -5.74
CA ASP A 32 7.93 11.59 -4.81
C ASP A 32 8.88 10.60 -4.12
N GLN A 33 8.37 9.44 -3.72
CA GLN A 33 9.20 8.36 -3.18
C GLN A 33 10.23 7.85 -4.20
N ALA A 34 9.83 7.60 -5.45
CA ALA A 34 10.75 7.13 -6.48
C ALA A 34 11.82 8.18 -6.81
N LEU A 35 11.46 9.48 -6.79
CA LEU A 35 12.42 10.56 -6.97
C LEU A 35 13.40 10.63 -5.80
N ASP A 36 12.90 10.63 -4.56
CA ASP A 36 13.71 10.69 -3.34
C ASP A 36 14.76 9.56 -3.31
N GLN A 37 14.32 8.32 -3.51
CA GLN A 37 15.22 7.16 -3.53
C GLN A 37 16.25 7.20 -4.66
N LEU A 38 15.91 7.79 -5.81
CA LEU A 38 16.85 7.90 -6.94
C LEU A 38 17.85 9.04 -6.79
N THR A 39 17.51 10.08 -6.02
CA THR A 39 18.35 11.29 -5.85
C THR A 39 19.15 11.28 -4.56
N ASN A 40 18.72 10.53 -3.54
CA ASN A 40 19.42 10.46 -2.27
C ASN A 40 20.51 9.37 -2.34
N PRO A 41 21.80 9.74 -2.14
CA PRO A 41 22.93 8.81 -2.23
C PRO A 41 22.95 7.75 -1.12
N ASP A 42 22.19 7.93 -0.04
CA ASP A 42 22.12 6.99 1.08
C ASP A 42 21.32 5.72 0.75
N PHE A 43 20.52 5.74 -0.32
CA PHE A 43 19.77 4.56 -0.75
C PHE A 43 20.60 3.65 -1.66
N ASP A 44 20.46 2.35 -1.43
CA ASP A 44 20.98 1.33 -2.34
C ASP A 44 20.43 1.54 -3.76
N ARG A 45 21.35 1.59 -4.72
CA ARG A 45 21.03 2.01 -6.08
C ARG A 45 20.12 1.02 -6.80
N ASP A 46 20.38 -0.28 -6.64
CA ASP A 46 19.59 -1.32 -7.31
C ASP A 46 18.17 -1.37 -6.75
N LYS A 47 18.02 -1.19 -5.43
CA LYS A 47 16.70 -1.02 -4.79
C LYS A 47 15.99 0.24 -5.28
N ALA A 48 16.68 1.38 -5.39
CA ALA A 48 16.09 2.62 -5.90
C ALA A 48 15.60 2.46 -7.36
N VAL A 49 16.40 1.83 -8.23
CA VAL A 49 16.03 1.52 -9.62
C VAL A 49 14.84 0.55 -9.68
N HIS A 50 14.81 -0.46 -8.81
CA HIS A 50 13.70 -1.39 -8.70
C HIS A 50 12.40 -0.68 -8.32
N GLU A 51 12.40 0.11 -7.24
CA GLU A 51 11.22 0.84 -6.77
C GLU A 51 10.77 1.89 -7.79
N ALA A 52 11.69 2.58 -8.47
CA ALA A 52 11.35 3.50 -9.56
C ALA A 52 10.59 2.82 -10.72
N ARG A 53 11.04 1.62 -11.14
CA ARG A 53 10.33 0.80 -12.15
C ARG A 53 8.98 0.31 -11.64
N LYS A 54 8.87 -0.03 -10.36
CA LYS A 54 7.62 -0.43 -9.71
C LYS A 54 6.62 0.72 -9.65
N THR A 55 7.05 1.93 -9.28
CA THR A 55 6.26 3.17 -9.38
C THR A 55 5.72 3.37 -10.78
N CYS A 56 6.55 3.22 -11.81
CA CYS A 56 6.09 3.34 -13.20
C CYS A 56 5.01 2.30 -13.57
N LYS A 57 5.11 1.06 -13.06
CA LYS A 57 4.08 0.03 -13.25
C LYS A 57 2.77 0.41 -12.56
N ARG A 58 2.84 0.89 -11.32
CA ARG A 58 1.70 1.34 -10.49
C ARG A 58 0.98 2.54 -11.10
N LEU A 59 1.70 3.59 -11.50
CA LEU A 59 1.12 4.76 -12.20
C LEU A 59 0.39 4.35 -13.49
N ARG A 60 1.00 3.44 -14.25
CA ARG A 60 0.40 2.89 -15.48
C ARG A 60 -0.82 2.02 -15.21
N ALA A 61 -0.92 1.39 -14.03
CA ALA A 61 -2.10 0.65 -13.59
C ALA A 61 -3.26 1.60 -13.27
N ILE A 62 -3.00 2.68 -12.53
CA ILE A 62 -3.97 3.75 -12.25
C ILE A 62 -4.43 4.40 -13.56
N LEU A 63 -3.52 4.80 -14.44
CA LEU A 63 -3.89 5.43 -15.71
C LEU A 63 -4.74 4.52 -16.62
N ARG A 64 -4.56 3.19 -16.53
CA ARG A 64 -5.44 2.21 -17.20
C ARG A 64 -6.81 2.09 -16.52
N LEU A 65 -6.84 2.27 -15.21
CA LEU A 65 -8.03 2.21 -14.37
C LEU A 65 -8.99 3.34 -14.76
N VAL A 66 -8.48 4.56 -14.82
CA VAL A 66 -9.25 5.79 -15.14
C VAL A 66 -9.21 6.19 -16.61
N ARG A 67 -8.89 5.25 -17.51
CA ARG A 67 -8.71 5.53 -18.94
C ARG A 67 -9.92 6.23 -19.58
N ASP A 68 -11.13 5.92 -19.12
CA ASP A 68 -12.35 6.49 -19.68
C ASP A 68 -12.57 7.93 -19.20
N GLU A 69 -12.22 8.24 -17.95
CA GLU A 69 -12.25 9.60 -17.40
C GLU A 69 -11.27 10.52 -18.13
N VAL A 70 -10.02 10.09 -18.27
CA VAL A 70 -8.98 10.95 -18.82
C VAL A 70 -9.04 11.09 -20.34
N GLY A 71 -9.80 10.23 -21.02
CA GLY A 71 -9.88 10.17 -22.48
C GLY A 71 -8.68 9.49 -23.15
N TYR A 72 -8.92 8.87 -24.31
CA TYR A 72 -7.93 8.05 -25.01
C TYR A 72 -6.65 8.79 -25.45
N PRO A 73 -6.71 10.01 -26.03
CA PRO A 73 -5.51 10.73 -26.43
C PRO A 73 -4.58 11.05 -25.25
N PHE A 74 -5.15 11.53 -24.14
CA PHE A 74 -4.41 11.82 -22.90
C PHE A 74 -3.81 10.53 -22.32
N TYR A 75 -4.64 9.50 -22.15
CA TYR A 75 -4.21 8.18 -21.70
C TYR A 75 -3.00 7.67 -22.49
N ARG A 76 -3.07 7.72 -23.82
CA ARG A 76 -2.01 7.19 -24.69
C ARG A 76 -0.71 7.95 -24.46
N ARG A 77 -0.75 9.28 -24.46
CA ARG A 77 0.43 10.14 -24.26
C ARG A 77 1.11 9.84 -22.93
N GLU A 78 0.36 9.88 -21.83
CA GLU A 78 0.94 9.68 -20.50
C GLU A 78 1.40 8.23 -20.28
N ASN A 79 0.67 7.23 -20.78
CA ASN A 79 1.12 5.85 -20.69
C ASN A 79 2.41 5.60 -21.49
N VAL A 80 2.60 6.27 -22.64
CA VAL A 80 3.83 6.17 -23.44
C VAL A 80 4.98 6.84 -22.70
N ARG A 81 4.79 8.06 -22.18
CA ARG A 81 5.81 8.77 -21.38
C ARG A 81 6.33 7.92 -20.22
N ILE A 82 5.42 7.40 -19.38
CA ILE A 82 5.80 6.59 -18.21
C ILE A 82 6.44 5.26 -18.63
N ARG A 83 5.97 4.65 -19.73
CA ARG A 83 6.57 3.42 -20.28
C ARG A 83 8.01 3.67 -20.74
N ASP A 84 8.24 4.74 -21.48
CA ASP A 84 9.53 5.02 -22.09
C ASP A 84 10.53 5.52 -21.03
N ALA A 85 10.08 6.28 -20.03
CA ALA A 85 10.87 6.54 -18.82
C ALA A 85 11.32 5.22 -18.17
N SER A 86 10.39 4.31 -17.86
CA SER A 86 10.71 3.02 -17.23
C SER A 86 11.71 2.17 -18.02
N ARG A 87 11.78 2.33 -19.36
CA ARG A 87 12.71 1.58 -20.22
C ARG A 87 14.16 2.05 -20.10
N LEU A 88 14.39 3.32 -19.76
CA LEU A 88 15.73 3.85 -19.52
C LEU A 88 16.45 3.11 -18.39
N LEU A 89 15.68 2.61 -17.41
CA LEU A 89 16.19 1.87 -16.26
C LEU A 89 16.19 0.34 -16.44
N ALA A 90 15.81 -0.17 -17.62
CA ALA A 90 15.69 -1.60 -17.85
C ALA A 90 17.03 -2.36 -17.77
N PRO A 91 18.11 -1.91 -18.43
CA PRO A 91 19.34 -2.71 -18.50
C PRO A 91 19.92 -3.10 -17.13
N ALA A 92 20.04 -2.15 -16.21
CA ALA A 92 20.57 -2.41 -14.87
C ALA A 92 19.67 -3.36 -14.06
N ARG A 93 18.33 -3.22 -14.17
CA ARG A 93 17.41 -4.09 -13.44
C ARG A 93 17.39 -5.51 -14.02
N ASP A 94 17.36 -5.62 -15.35
CA ASP A 94 17.23 -6.89 -16.03
C ASP A 94 18.52 -7.72 -15.84
N SER A 95 19.70 -7.08 -15.74
CA SER A 95 20.95 -7.79 -15.38
C SER A 95 20.97 -8.33 -13.94
N ALA A 96 20.39 -7.60 -12.97
CA ALA A 96 20.29 -8.08 -11.60
C ALA A 96 19.40 -9.34 -11.52
N VAL A 97 18.30 -9.35 -12.28
CA VAL A 97 17.36 -10.48 -12.35
C VAL A 97 18.04 -11.75 -12.85
N MET A 98 19.02 -11.67 -13.75
CA MET A 98 19.76 -12.86 -14.22
C MET A 98 20.56 -13.53 -13.09
N VAL A 99 21.18 -12.74 -12.22
CA VAL A 99 21.89 -13.25 -11.03
C VAL A 99 20.89 -13.88 -10.06
N ASP A 100 19.81 -13.16 -9.72
CA ASP A 100 18.75 -13.65 -8.83
C ASP A 100 18.14 -14.97 -9.33
N THR A 101 17.97 -15.10 -10.66
CA THR A 101 17.39 -16.28 -11.31
C THR A 101 18.33 -17.48 -11.22
N LEU A 102 19.61 -17.29 -11.48
CA LEU A 102 20.61 -18.36 -11.34
C LEU A 102 20.71 -18.81 -9.88
N ASP A 103 20.78 -17.87 -8.94
CA ASP A 103 20.87 -18.17 -7.50
C ASP A 103 19.62 -18.94 -7.02
N SER A 104 18.44 -18.51 -7.43
CA SER A 104 17.18 -19.20 -7.12
C SER A 104 17.12 -20.60 -7.72
N LEU A 105 17.64 -20.79 -8.94
CA LEU A 105 17.70 -22.09 -9.60
C LEU A 105 18.67 -23.02 -8.87
N VAL A 106 19.87 -22.56 -8.52
CA VAL A 106 20.87 -23.32 -7.77
C VAL A 106 20.29 -23.78 -6.42
N HIS A 107 19.76 -22.84 -5.64
CA HIS A 107 19.17 -23.12 -4.33
C HIS A 107 17.98 -24.10 -4.42
N ARG A 108 17.15 -24.02 -5.47
CA ARG A 108 16.06 -24.98 -5.69
C ARG A 108 16.60 -26.41 -5.82
N PHE A 109 17.66 -26.61 -6.59
CA PHE A 109 18.19 -27.96 -6.86
C PHE A 109 19.08 -28.50 -5.73
N GLU A 110 19.74 -27.63 -4.97
CA GLU A 110 20.40 -28.01 -3.71
C GLU A 110 19.38 -28.60 -2.74
N ASN A 111 18.25 -27.91 -2.51
CA ASN A 111 17.18 -28.42 -1.64
C ASN A 111 16.55 -29.73 -2.13
N LEU A 112 16.38 -29.90 -3.46
CA LEU A 112 15.84 -31.14 -4.01
C LEU A 112 16.80 -32.31 -3.79
N ALA A 113 18.11 -32.09 -3.89
CA ALA A 113 19.12 -33.11 -3.63
C ALA A 113 19.11 -33.53 -2.15
N ASP A 114 18.96 -32.58 -1.23
CA ASP A 114 18.81 -32.85 0.20
C ASP A 114 17.54 -33.66 0.50
N ASP A 115 16.43 -33.35 -0.18
CA ASP A 115 15.16 -34.08 -0.05
C ASP A 115 15.23 -35.52 -0.59
N ASP A 116 15.97 -35.76 -1.68
CA ASP A 116 16.23 -37.12 -2.22
C ASP A 116 17.11 -37.94 -1.27
N MET A 117 18.20 -37.34 -0.77
CA MET A 117 19.08 -37.96 0.22
C MET A 117 18.36 -38.27 1.53
N ALA A 118 17.36 -37.46 1.90
CA ALA A 118 16.47 -37.70 3.04
C ALA A 118 15.35 -38.72 2.75
N GLY A 119 15.29 -39.33 1.56
CA GLY A 119 14.34 -40.37 1.21
C GLY A 119 12.91 -39.88 0.96
N LYS A 120 12.70 -38.59 0.66
CA LYS A 120 11.35 -38.01 0.45
C LYS A 120 10.76 -38.28 -0.94
N GLY A 121 11.35 -39.20 -1.71
CA GLY A 121 10.77 -39.72 -2.96
C GLY A 121 10.95 -38.84 -4.20
N VAL A 122 11.84 -37.86 -4.19
CA VAL A 122 12.15 -37.02 -5.37
C VAL A 122 13.39 -37.57 -6.08
N LYS A 123 13.26 -38.23 -7.23
CA LYS A 123 14.41 -38.76 -7.97
C LYS A 123 15.30 -37.62 -8.53
N THR A 124 16.35 -37.22 -7.81
CA THR A 124 17.32 -36.20 -8.28
C THR A 124 18.49 -36.78 -9.06
N ALA A 125 18.60 -38.11 -9.15
CA ALA A 125 19.59 -38.83 -9.95
C ALA A 125 19.68 -38.41 -11.44
N VAL A 126 18.69 -37.67 -11.95
CA VAL A 126 18.68 -37.13 -13.32
C VAL A 126 19.59 -35.90 -13.48
N PHE A 127 19.95 -35.21 -12.39
CA PHE A 127 20.70 -33.95 -12.40
C PHE A 127 22.09 -34.05 -11.76
N THR A 128 22.55 -35.27 -11.45
CA THR A 128 23.89 -35.52 -10.93
C THR A 128 24.88 -35.93 -12.05
N PRO A 129 26.13 -35.44 -12.01
CA PRO A 129 26.69 -34.54 -11.01
C PRO A 129 26.23 -33.08 -11.20
N PHE A 130 25.88 -32.41 -10.09
CA PHE A 130 25.54 -30.99 -10.08
C PHE A 130 26.81 -30.15 -10.38
N PRO A 131 26.84 -29.35 -11.45
CA PRO A 131 28.08 -28.70 -11.89
C PRO A 131 28.35 -27.39 -11.12
N ALA A 132 28.56 -27.50 -9.80
CA ALA A 132 28.74 -26.35 -8.90
C ALA A 132 29.82 -25.36 -9.37
N ALA A 133 30.97 -25.86 -9.84
CA ALA A 133 32.07 -25.02 -10.35
C ALA A 133 31.69 -24.23 -11.62
N GLY A 134 30.89 -24.84 -12.51
CA GLY A 134 30.37 -24.18 -13.71
C GLY A 134 29.40 -23.06 -13.36
N PHE A 135 28.50 -23.30 -12.41
CA PHE A 135 27.54 -22.29 -11.96
C PHE A 135 28.19 -21.16 -11.18
N ALA A 136 29.19 -21.45 -10.34
CA ALA A 136 29.98 -20.41 -9.68
C ALA A 136 30.65 -19.49 -10.70
N THR A 137 31.22 -20.06 -11.77
CA THR A 137 31.85 -19.30 -12.86
C THR A 137 30.83 -18.45 -13.63
N LEU A 138 29.69 -19.04 -13.98
CA LEU A 138 28.59 -18.32 -14.64
C LEU A 138 28.09 -17.16 -13.77
N ARG A 139 27.89 -17.40 -12.47
CA ARG A 139 27.46 -16.40 -11.51
C ARG A 139 28.43 -15.23 -11.44
N THR A 140 29.73 -15.49 -11.33
CA THR A 140 30.77 -14.44 -11.31
C THR A 140 30.66 -13.54 -12.54
N LYS A 141 30.56 -14.12 -13.74
CA LYS A 141 30.41 -13.37 -15.00
C LYS A 141 29.11 -12.53 -15.03
N LEU A 142 27.99 -13.08 -14.54
CA LEU A 142 26.72 -12.34 -14.46
C LEU A 142 26.80 -11.18 -13.47
N VAL A 143 27.47 -11.36 -12.33
CA VAL A 143 27.70 -10.30 -11.33
C VAL A 143 28.58 -9.20 -11.90
N GLU A 144 29.69 -9.55 -12.55
CA GLU A 144 30.57 -8.58 -13.23
C GLU A 144 29.82 -7.78 -14.30
N ARG A 145 29.00 -8.46 -15.12
CA ARG A 145 28.15 -7.81 -16.12
C ARG A 145 27.15 -6.86 -15.47
N HIS A 146 26.51 -7.26 -14.38
CA HIS A 146 25.57 -6.42 -13.64
C HIS A 146 26.28 -5.18 -13.07
N GLN A 147 27.43 -5.35 -12.41
CA GLN A 147 28.22 -4.24 -11.88
C GLN A 147 28.64 -3.25 -12.98
N HIS A 148 29.05 -3.75 -14.14
CA HIS A 148 29.38 -2.92 -15.29
C HIS A 148 28.17 -2.11 -15.79
N LEU A 149 27.02 -2.76 -15.99
CA LEU A 149 25.80 -2.10 -16.46
C LEU A 149 25.23 -1.10 -15.43
N SER A 150 25.28 -1.44 -14.14
CA SER A 150 24.86 -0.55 -13.05
C SER A 150 25.79 0.65 -12.90
N ARG A 151 27.08 0.55 -13.22
CA ARG A 151 27.98 1.70 -13.28
C ARG A 151 27.70 2.56 -14.51
N HIS A 152 27.60 1.92 -15.68
CA HIS A 152 27.35 2.59 -16.95
C HIS A 152 26.05 3.41 -16.94
N ILE A 153 25.00 2.96 -16.24
CA ILE A 153 23.75 3.74 -16.15
C ILE A 153 23.94 5.11 -15.48
N LEU A 154 24.95 5.25 -14.60
CA LEU A 154 25.30 6.51 -13.93
C LEU A 154 26.12 7.43 -14.84
N GLU A 155 26.89 6.85 -15.74
CA GLU A 155 27.68 7.57 -16.74
C GLU A 155 26.80 8.09 -17.89
N THR A 156 25.65 7.45 -18.12
CA THR A 156 24.66 7.88 -19.12
C THR A 156 23.66 8.93 -18.61
N ASP A 157 22.95 9.56 -19.55
CA ASP A 157 21.84 10.46 -19.26
C ASP A 157 20.52 9.73 -18.84
N ALA A 158 20.54 8.40 -18.67
CA ALA A 158 19.34 7.59 -18.43
C ALA A 158 18.61 7.99 -17.14
N VAL A 159 19.35 8.17 -16.04
CA VAL A 159 18.78 8.55 -14.73
C VAL A 159 18.26 10.00 -14.75
N PRO A 160 19.03 11.00 -15.21
CA PRO A 160 18.51 12.35 -15.42
C PRO A 160 17.25 12.41 -16.31
N ARG A 161 17.22 11.66 -17.43
CA ARG A 161 16.06 11.61 -18.33
C ARG A 161 14.86 10.94 -17.69
N PHE A 162 15.07 9.88 -16.91
CA PHE A 162 14.02 9.28 -16.11
C PHE A 162 13.43 10.31 -15.13
N ILE A 163 14.28 11.00 -14.36
CA ILE A 163 13.88 12.02 -13.39
C ILE A 163 13.08 13.12 -14.08
N THR A 164 13.54 13.65 -15.21
CA THR A 164 12.83 14.68 -15.99
C THR A 164 11.46 14.20 -16.46
N ALA A 165 11.37 12.98 -17.00
CA ALA A 165 10.10 12.42 -17.47
C ALA A 165 9.11 12.18 -16.32
N VAL A 166 9.59 11.70 -15.17
CA VAL A 166 8.77 11.46 -13.98
C VAL A 166 8.34 12.77 -13.31
N ARG A 167 9.21 13.78 -13.23
CA ARG A 167 8.83 15.15 -12.78
C ARG A 167 7.77 15.77 -13.68
N THR A 168 7.89 15.57 -14.99
CA THR A 168 6.83 16.03 -15.91
C THR A 168 5.50 15.31 -15.63
N THR A 169 5.55 13.99 -15.43
CA THR A 169 4.36 13.21 -15.04
C THR A 169 3.77 13.75 -13.75
N ARG A 170 4.60 14.06 -12.75
CA ARG A 170 4.19 14.63 -11.45
C ARG A 170 3.37 15.90 -11.61
N LEU A 171 3.87 16.87 -12.39
CA LEU A 171 3.17 18.13 -12.65
C LEU A 171 1.80 17.88 -13.27
N GLN A 172 1.73 16.92 -14.19
CA GLN A 172 0.50 16.60 -14.90
C GLN A 172 -0.54 15.85 -14.05
N VAL A 173 -0.16 15.14 -12.98
CA VAL A 173 -1.11 14.39 -12.12
C VAL A 173 -2.22 15.31 -11.58
N ALA A 174 -1.87 16.54 -11.19
CA ALA A 174 -2.85 17.51 -10.71
C ALA A 174 -3.89 17.86 -11.78
N GLU A 175 -3.47 17.90 -13.04
CA GLU A 175 -4.25 18.29 -14.21
C GLU A 175 -4.92 17.10 -14.93
N TRP A 176 -4.89 15.89 -14.36
CA TRP A 176 -5.59 14.76 -14.97
C TRP A 176 -7.08 15.09 -15.09
N PRO A 177 -7.68 14.94 -16.29
CA PRO A 177 -9.09 15.20 -16.49
C PRO A 177 -9.89 14.08 -15.82
N LEU A 178 -10.26 14.29 -14.57
CA LEU A 178 -11.05 13.38 -13.76
C LEU A 178 -12.30 14.14 -13.31
N GLN A 179 -13.48 13.55 -13.47
CA GLN A 179 -14.75 14.23 -13.21
C GLN A 179 -15.64 13.43 -12.28
N ASN A 180 -15.62 12.10 -12.37
CA ASN A 180 -16.54 11.25 -11.64
C ASN A 180 -15.89 10.67 -10.36
N GLU A 181 -16.61 10.78 -9.23
CA GLU A 181 -16.18 10.26 -7.92
C GLU A 181 -16.69 8.83 -7.63
N GLY A 182 -17.62 8.35 -8.44
CA GLY A 182 -18.26 7.03 -8.26
C GLY A 182 -17.46 5.88 -8.90
N PHE A 183 -17.89 4.66 -8.62
CA PHE A 183 -17.28 3.44 -9.19
C PHE A 183 -17.27 3.44 -10.74
N GLY A 184 -18.21 4.14 -11.38
CA GLY A 184 -18.26 4.28 -12.83
C GLY A 184 -16.96 4.80 -13.45
N ALA A 185 -16.21 5.64 -12.74
CA ALA A 185 -14.92 6.18 -13.18
C ALA A 185 -13.84 5.11 -13.38
N ILE A 186 -13.93 3.98 -12.66
CA ILE A 186 -12.92 2.91 -12.65
C ILE A 186 -13.43 1.57 -13.21
N ALA A 187 -14.75 1.40 -13.30
CA ALA A 187 -15.40 0.17 -13.74
C ALA A 187 -14.93 -0.30 -15.13
N GLY A 188 -14.85 0.62 -16.10
CA GLY A 188 -14.40 0.31 -17.46
C GLY A 188 -12.93 -0.12 -17.51
N GLY A 189 -12.08 0.46 -16.66
CA GLY A 189 -10.68 0.08 -16.49
C GLY A 189 -10.51 -1.33 -15.96
N LEU A 190 -11.20 -1.64 -14.86
CA LEU A 190 -11.22 -2.98 -14.24
C LEU A 190 -11.71 -4.03 -15.23
N TYR A 191 -12.84 -3.77 -15.89
CA TYR A 191 -13.41 -4.67 -16.90
C TYR A 191 -12.39 -5.02 -17.98
N ARG A 192 -11.73 -4.02 -18.56
CA ARG A 192 -10.77 -4.24 -19.66
C ARG A 192 -9.53 -4.99 -19.20
N VAL A 193 -8.99 -4.69 -18.01
CA VAL A 193 -7.80 -5.36 -17.50
C VAL A 193 -8.10 -6.81 -17.17
N TYR A 194 -9.21 -7.08 -16.47
CA TYR A 194 -9.64 -8.44 -16.15
C TYR A 194 -9.93 -9.26 -17.41
N ARG A 195 -10.76 -8.73 -18.34
CA ARG A 195 -11.08 -9.40 -19.62
C ARG A 195 -9.82 -9.73 -20.42
N ARG A 196 -8.88 -8.79 -20.51
CA ARG A 196 -7.61 -9.03 -21.22
C ARG A 196 -6.73 -10.04 -20.50
N GLY A 197 -6.71 -10.03 -19.16
CA GLY A 197 -6.01 -11.05 -18.37
C GLY A 197 -6.52 -12.44 -18.69
N ARG A 198 -7.84 -12.64 -18.62
CA ARG A 198 -8.50 -13.91 -18.97
C ARG A 198 -8.22 -14.37 -20.39
N LEU A 199 -8.33 -13.48 -21.39
CA LEU A 199 -8.01 -13.82 -22.78
C LEU A 199 -6.54 -14.22 -22.98
N ARG A 200 -5.62 -13.59 -22.23
CA ARG A 200 -4.19 -13.91 -22.33
C ARG A 200 -3.82 -15.17 -21.59
N MET A 201 -4.52 -15.50 -20.50
CA MET A 201 -4.46 -16.82 -19.90
C MET A 201 -4.84 -17.90 -20.91
N THR A 202 -6.02 -17.80 -21.53
CA THR A 202 -6.49 -18.79 -22.51
C THR A 202 -5.48 -18.98 -23.64
N ARG A 203 -4.98 -17.88 -24.24
CA ARG A 203 -3.95 -17.96 -25.27
C ARG A 203 -2.65 -18.60 -24.78
N ALA A 204 -2.22 -18.31 -23.56
CA ALA A 204 -1.01 -18.89 -22.99
C ALA A 204 -1.17 -20.38 -22.65
N GLN A 205 -2.39 -20.84 -22.36
CA GLN A 205 -2.73 -22.25 -22.15
C GLN A 205 -2.85 -23.04 -23.46
N GLU A 206 -3.38 -22.40 -24.52
CA GLU A 206 -3.46 -23.00 -25.86
C GLU A 206 -2.09 -23.07 -26.53
N ASN A 207 -1.26 -22.06 -26.34
CA ASN A 207 0.07 -21.98 -26.93
C ASN A 207 1.08 -21.36 -25.95
N THR A 208 1.76 -22.24 -25.21
CA THR A 208 2.69 -21.93 -24.12
C THR A 208 4.04 -21.39 -24.62
N THR A 209 3.99 -20.28 -25.36
CA THR A 209 5.17 -19.51 -25.78
C THR A 209 5.60 -18.53 -24.68
N THR A 210 6.89 -18.21 -24.63
CA THR A 210 7.45 -17.20 -23.72
C THR A 210 6.76 -15.84 -23.91
N GLU A 211 6.44 -15.47 -25.16
CA GLU A 211 5.72 -14.24 -25.47
C GLU A 211 4.29 -14.26 -24.93
N ALA A 212 3.56 -15.37 -25.06
CA ALA A 212 2.20 -15.49 -24.55
C ALA A 212 2.15 -15.41 -23.02
N LEU A 213 3.06 -16.12 -22.33
CA LEU A 213 3.19 -16.10 -20.88
C LEU A 213 3.58 -14.69 -20.37
N HIS A 214 4.53 -14.04 -21.04
CA HIS A 214 4.92 -12.67 -20.70
C HIS A 214 3.79 -11.66 -20.93
N ASP A 215 3.04 -11.78 -22.03
CA ASP A 215 1.87 -10.93 -22.29
C ASP A 215 0.76 -11.13 -21.25
N TRP A 216 0.57 -12.35 -20.78
CA TRP A 216 -0.34 -12.65 -19.69
C TRP A 216 0.13 -12.01 -18.38
N ARG A 217 1.41 -12.19 -18.01
CA ARG A 217 2.03 -11.58 -16.82
C ARG A 217 1.81 -10.08 -16.73
N LYS A 218 1.98 -9.36 -17.85
CA LYS A 218 1.73 -7.91 -17.91
C LYS A 218 0.32 -7.56 -17.46
N ARG A 219 -0.69 -8.36 -17.81
CA ARG A 219 -2.09 -8.15 -17.41
C ARG A 219 -2.33 -8.46 -15.94
N VAL A 220 -1.74 -9.55 -15.44
CA VAL A 220 -1.83 -9.93 -14.02
C VAL A 220 -1.26 -8.81 -13.14
N LYS A 221 -0.08 -8.27 -13.46
CA LYS A 221 0.51 -7.14 -12.71
C LYS A 221 -0.40 -5.90 -12.69
N TYR A 222 -1.07 -5.57 -13.79
CA TYR A 222 -2.00 -4.44 -13.80
C TYR A 222 -3.22 -4.70 -12.93
N LEU A 223 -3.81 -5.89 -13.00
CA LEU A 223 -4.96 -6.23 -12.17
C LEU A 223 -4.58 -6.21 -10.69
N TRP A 224 -3.44 -6.79 -10.33
CA TRP A 224 -2.93 -6.80 -8.96
C TRP A 224 -2.84 -5.40 -8.37
N HIS A 225 -2.16 -4.47 -9.04
CA HIS A 225 -2.06 -3.09 -8.56
C HIS A 225 -3.42 -2.37 -8.53
N GLN A 226 -4.34 -2.67 -9.45
CA GLN A 226 -5.67 -2.08 -9.42
C GLN A 226 -6.49 -2.60 -8.24
N LEU A 227 -6.35 -3.88 -7.87
CA LEU A 227 -7.00 -4.44 -6.68
C LEU A 227 -6.34 -3.96 -5.39
N GLU A 228 -5.03 -3.82 -5.36
CA GLU A 228 -4.29 -3.16 -4.28
C GLU A 228 -4.86 -1.75 -4.06
N PHE A 229 -5.03 -0.97 -5.12
CA PHE A 229 -5.59 0.39 -5.06
C PHE A 229 -6.99 0.46 -4.44
N ILE A 230 -7.90 -0.44 -4.82
CA ILE A 230 -9.27 -0.46 -4.28
C ILE A 230 -9.46 -1.40 -3.08
N GLN A 231 -8.39 -2.03 -2.58
CA GLN A 231 -8.46 -3.07 -1.54
C GLN A 231 -9.38 -2.71 -0.37
N PRO A 232 -9.42 -1.44 0.12
CA PRO A 232 -10.25 -1.08 1.26
C PRO A 232 -11.77 -1.21 1.08
N ILE A 233 -12.27 -1.38 -0.15
CA ILE A 233 -13.72 -1.63 -0.36
C ILE A 233 -14.17 -3.00 0.18
N ARG A 234 -13.25 -3.95 0.27
CA ARG A 234 -13.46 -5.27 0.89
C ARG A 234 -12.10 -5.85 1.31
N PRO A 235 -11.53 -5.40 2.45
CA PRO A 235 -10.11 -5.59 2.75
C PRO A 235 -9.63 -7.04 2.70
N THR A 236 -10.30 -7.96 3.41
CA THR A 236 -9.89 -9.37 3.50
C THR A 236 -9.92 -10.06 2.14
N LEU A 237 -11.06 -9.97 1.44
CA LEU A 237 -11.24 -10.61 0.12
C LEU A 237 -10.25 -10.08 -0.92
N LEU A 238 -10.09 -8.75 -1.00
CA LEU A 238 -9.21 -8.16 -1.99
C LEU A 238 -7.74 -8.34 -1.67
N ASN A 239 -7.38 -8.48 -0.39
CA ASN A 239 -6.04 -8.88 0.01
C ASN A 239 -5.74 -10.30 -0.47
N GLU A 240 -6.64 -11.27 -0.21
CA GLU A 240 -6.49 -12.66 -0.67
C GLU A 240 -6.37 -12.76 -2.19
N LEU A 241 -7.23 -12.04 -2.94
CA LEU A 241 -7.12 -11.96 -4.39
C LEU A 241 -5.81 -11.27 -4.84
N GLY A 242 -5.38 -10.25 -4.11
CA GLY A 242 -4.12 -9.55 -4.34
C GLY A 242 -2.91 -10.47 -4.20
N GLU A 243 -2.85 -11.25 -3.12
CA GLU A 243 -1.80 -12.25 -2.88
C GLU A 243 -1.81 -13.34 -3.94
N ALA A 244 -2.98 -13.87 -4.30
CA ALA A 244 -3.08 -14.86 -5.39
C ALA A 244 -2.60 -14.30 -6.74
N LEU A 245 -2.91 -13.04 -7.07
CA LEU A 245 -2.39 -12.37 -8.27
C LEU A 245 -0.89 -12.10 -8.16
N HIS A 246 -0.38 -11.82 -6.96
CA HIS A 246 1.06 -11.68 -6.71
C HIS A 246 1.78 -13.00 -6.98
N SER A 247 1.32 -14.12 -6.42
CA SER A 247 1.84 -15.46 -6.64
C SER A 247 1.78 -15.89 -8.11
N LEU A 248 0.66 -15.63 -8.80
CA LEU A 248 0.54 -15.88 -10.23
C LEU A 248 1.55 -15.06 -11.03
N SER A 249 1.68 -13.77 -10.70
CA SER A 249 2.66 -12.91 -11.36
C SER A 249 4.11 -13.29 -11.06
N GLY A 250 4.37 -13.88 -9.88
CA GLY A 250 5.66 -14.43 -9.49
C GLY A 250 6.00 -15.65 -10.34
N SER A 251 5.09 -16.62 -10.42
CA SER A 251 5.25 -17.83 -11.26
C SER A 251 5.51 -17.48 -12.72
N LEU A 252 4.71 -16.58 -13.30
CA LEU A 252 4.92 -16.10 -14.67
C LEU A 252 6.20 -15.24 -14.83
N GLY A 253 6.68 -14.63 -13.74
CA GLY A 253 7.93 -13.87 -13.73
C GLY A 253 9.12 -14.81 -13.80
N ASN A 254 9.20 -15.75 -12.86
CA ASN A 254 10.28 -16.71 -12.79
C ASN A 254 10.36 -17.56 -14.07
N GLU A 255 9.22 -17.95 -14.66
CA GLU A 255 9.20 -18.64 -15.96
C GLU A 255 9.90 -17.82 -17.06
N HIS A 256 9.60 -16.52 -17.13
CA HIS A 256 10.17 -15.62 -18.11
C HIS A 256 11.66 -15.38 -17.86
N ASP A 257 12.03 -15.14 -16.60
CA ASP A 257 13.42 -14.88 -16.20
C ASP A 257 14.30 -16.13 -16.49
N LEU A 258 13.79 -17.34 -16.27
CA LEU A 258 14.43 -18.60 -16.66
C LEU A 258 14.57 -18.75 -18.19
N ALA A 259 13.55 -18.36 -18.95
CA ALA A 259 13.61 -18.39 -20.41
C ALA A 259 14.68 -17.41 -20.94
N GLU A 260 14.79 -16.22 -20.35
CA GLU A 260 15.82 -15.23 -20.67
C GLU A 260 17.23 -15.74 -20.31
N LEU A 261 17.41 -16.39 -19.14
CA LEU A 261 18.69 -16.99 -18.77
C LEU A 261 19.12 -18.08 -19.76
N LYS A 262 18.20 -18.96 -20.17
CA LYS A 262 18.48 -19.99 -21.19
C LYS A 262 18.89 -19.35 -22.51
N GLN A 263 18.18 -18.32 -22.95
CA GLN A 263 18.48 -17.59 -24.19
C GLN A 263 19.83 -16.90 -24.12
N LEU A 264 20.19 -16.30 -22.98
CA LEU A 264 21.48 -15.65 -22.76
C LEU A 264 22.64 -16.64 -22.94
N VAL A 265 22.60 -17.79 -22.24
CA VAL A 265 23.66 -18.82 -22.34
C VAL A 265 23.69 -19.46 -23.73
N THR A 266 22.56 -19.55 -24.42
CA THR A 266 22.50 -20.03 -25.81
C THR A 266 23.21 -19.07 -26.77
N ASN A 267 23.00 -17.76 -26.59
CA ASN A 267 23.57 -16.72 -27.46
C ASN A 267 25.04 -16.40 -27.14
N GLU A 268 25.45 -16.63 -25.88
CA GLU A 268 26.81 -16.37 -25.40
C GLU A 268 27.39 -17.66 -24.76
N PRO A 269 27.77 -18.70 -25.57
CA PRO A 269 28.25 -19.98 -25.05
C PRO A 269 29.50 -19.85 -24.15
N ASP A 270 30.30 -18.81 -24.36
CA ASP A 270 31.49 -18.51 -23.55
C ASP A 270 31.16 -18.20 -22.09
N LEU A 271 29.91 -17.86 -21.74
CA LEU A 271 29.49 -17.70 -20.35
C LEU A 271 29.62 -19.02 -19.58
N LEU A 272 29.31 -20.14 -20.23
CA LEU A 272 29.42 -21.49 -19.67
C LEU A 272 29.99 -22.45 -20.73
N PRO A 273 31.32 -22.49 -20.94
CA PRO A 273 31.90 -23.15 -22.12
C PRO A 273 31.75 -24.68 -22.17
N ALA A 274 31.59 -25.34 -21.02
CA ALA A 274 31.52 -26.79 -20.93
C ALA A 274 30.16 -27.32 -21.43
N PRO A 275 30.09 -28.09 -22.53
CA PRO A 275 28.82 -28.53 -23.13
C PRO A 275 27.93 -29.35 -22.19
N ASP A 276 28.52 -30.22 -21.38
CA ASP A 276 27.78 -31.02 -20.41
C ASP A 276 27.14 -30.16 -19.32
N GLN A 277 27.81 -29.08 -18.90
CA GLN A 277 27.28 -28.14 -17.92
C GLN A 277 26.15 -27.29 -18.50
N GLN A 278 26.25 -26.87 -19.78
CA GLN A 278 25.14 -26.19 -20.47
C GLN A 278 23.91 -27.10 -20.57
N LYS A 279 24.11 -28.36 -20.96
CA LYS A 279 23.03 -29.35 -21.07
C LYS A 279 22.35 -29.55 -19.72
N ALA A 280 23.12 -29.66 -18.63
CA ALA A 280 22.58 -29.76 -17.27
C ALA A 280 21.76 -28.51 -16.89
N LEU A 281 22.32 -27.31 -17.11
CA LEU A 281 21.61 -26.04 -16.85
C LEU A 281 20.28 -25.97 -17.60
N PHE A 282 20.28 -26.31 -18.90
CA PHE A 282 19.08 -26.25 -19.72
C PHE A 282 18.02 -27.26 -19.28
N ALA A 283 18.42 -28.46 -18.86
CA ALA A 283 17.50 -29.44 -18.31
C ALA A 283 16.87 -28.95 -16.99
N MET A 284 17.66 -28.33 -16.10
CA MET A 284 17.17 -27.74 -14.85
C MET A 284 16.20 -26.58 -15.11
N ILE A 285 16.55 -25.69 -16.04
CA ILE A 285 15.69 -24.57 -16.46
C ILE A 285 14.37 -25.11 -17.02
N ASP A 286 14.41 -26.06 -17.96
CA ASP A 286 13.20 -26.57 -18.60
C ASP A 286 12.28 -27.29 -17.61
N PHE A 287 12.85 -28.01 -16.64
CA PHE A 287 12.10 -28.60 -15.54
C PHE A 287 11.38 -27.54 -14.70
N HIS A 288 12.11 -26.53 -14.22
CA HIS A 288 11.54 -25.51 -13.33
C HIS A 288 10.54 -24.58 -14.06
N ARG A 289 10.76 -24.32 -15.35
CA ARG A 289 9.79 -23.62 -16.20
C ARG A 289 8.46 -24.35 -16.27
N LYS A 290 8.46 -25.68 -16.41
CA LYS A 290 7.22 -26.48 -16.41
C LYS A 290 6.48 -26.39 -15.07
N GLU A 291 7.20 -26.40 -13.94
CA GLU A 291 6.59 -26.21 -12.62
C GLU A 291 5.88 -24.85 -12.52
N HIS A 292 6.56 -23.77 -12.92
CA HIS A 292 5.97 -22.43 -12.92
C HIS A 292 4.80 -22.27 -13.90
N GLN A 293 4.85 -22.90 -15.08
CA GLN A 293 3.76 -22.91 -16.04
C GLN A 293 2.53 -23.64 -15.48
N ALA A 294 2.71 -24.79 -14.82
CA ALA A 294 1.63 -25.53 -14.18
C ALA A 294 1.00 -24.73 -13.02
N ALA A 295 1.82 -24.17 -12.14
CA ALA A 295 1.36 -23.32 -11.04
C ALA A 295 0.60 -22.09 -11.54
N ALA A 296 1.13 -21.41 -12.58
CA ALA A 296 0.48 -20.27 -13.20
C ALA A 296 -0.86 -20.66 -13.82
N SER A 297 -0.95 -21.79 -14.53
CA SER A 297 -2.19 -22.27 -15.13
C SER A 297 -3.27 -22.51 -14.07
N ASN A 298 -2.93 -23.21 -12.98
CA ASN A 298 -3.87 -23.53 -11.90
C ASN A 298 -4.39 -22.25 -11.20
N LEU A 299 -3.50 -21.36 -10.77
CA LEU A 299 -3.88 -20.09 -10.14
C LEU A 299 -4.67 -19.20 -11.10
N GLY A 300 -4.26 -19.17 -12.38
CA GLY A 300 -4.93 -18.43 -13.43
C GLY A 300 -6.39 -18.84 -13.59
N GLN A 301 -6.66 -20.14 -13.68
CA GLN A 301 -8.02 -20.66 -13.83
C GLN A 301 -8.92 -20.27 -12.66
N GLN A 302 -8.40 -20.32 -11.43
CA GLN A 302 -9.12 -19.91 -10.24
C GLN A 302 -9.42 -18.40 -10.24
N LEU A 303 -8.41 -17.57 -10.52
CA LEU A 303 -8.54 -16.10 -10.53
C LEU A 303 -9.42 -15.56 -11.68
N TYR A 304 -9.41 -16.23 -12.83
CA TYR A 304 -10.14 -15.84 -14.03
C TYR A 304 -11.40 -16.68 -14.29
N ALA A 305 -11.91 -17.39 -13.26
CA ALA A 305 -13.10 -18.22 -13.34
C ALA A 305 -14.37 -17.42 -13.68
N GLU A 306 -14.48 -16.21 -13.13
CA GLU A 306 -15.65 -15.36 -13.33
C GLU A 306 -15.68 -14.71 -14.73
N GLN A 307 -16.90 -14.44 -15.21
CA GLN A 307 -17.06 -13.61 -16.40
C GLN A 307 -16.71 -12.15 -16.05
N PRO A 308 -16.04 -11.39 -16.95
CA PRO A 308 -15.56 -10.04 -16.63
C PRO A 308 -16.64 -9.05 -16.15
N LYS A 309 -17.89 -9.22 -16.61
CA LYS A 309 -19.02 -8.38 -16.16
C LYS A 309 -19.38 -8.66 -14.69
N ILE A 310 -19.41 -9.94 -14.30
CA ILE A 310 -19.76 -10.39 -12.95
C ILE A 310 -18.70 -9.92 -11.95
N PHE A 311 -17.41 -10.12 -12.29
CA PHE A 311 -16.29 -9.65 -11.48
C PHE A 311 -16.40 -8.15 -11.15
N VAL A 312 -16.67 -7.31 -12.16
CA VAL A 312 -16.82 -5.86 -11.95
C VAL A 312 -18.09 -5.51 -11.19
N GLN A 313 -19.19 -6.25 -11.40
CA GLN A 313 -20.43 -6.06 -10.65
C GLN A 313 -20.24 -6.35 -9.15
N HIS A 314 -19.51 -7.40 -8.78
CA HIS A 314 -19.18 -7.69 -7.39
C HIS A 314 -18.38 -6.54 -6.75
N LEU A 315 -17.34 -6.05 -7.44
CA LEU A 315 -16.57 -4.90 -6.98
C LEU A 315 -17.43 -3.64 -6.84
N GLN A 316 -18.40 -3.42 -7.73
CA GLN A 316 -19.35 -2.31 -7.63
C GLN A 316 -20.22 -2.42 -6.38
N ILE A 317 -20.73 -3.61 -6.08
CA ILE A 317 -21.55 -3.86 -4.88
C ILE A 317 -20.72 -3.59 -3.62
N TYR A 318 -19.48 -4.07 -3.55
CA TYR A 318 -18.58 -3.80 -2.43
C TYR A 318 -18.26 -2.32 -2.31
N TRP A 319 -18.01 -1.63 -3.42
CA TRP A 319 -17.80 -0.18 -3.43
C TRP A 319 -19.01 0.58 -2.87
N GLN A 320 -20.22 0.22 -3.30
CA GLN A 320 -21.46 0.85 -2.82
C GLN A 320 -21.63 0.61 -1.32
N ALA A 321 -21.49 -0.63 -0.86
CA ALA A 321 -21.53 -0.97 0.56
C ALA A 321 -20.51 -0.13 1.35
N TRP A 322 -19.25 -0.13 0.93
CA TRP A 322 -18.16 0.65 1.54
C TRP A 322 -18.43 2.16 1.59
N ARG A 323 -19.05 2.74 0.55
CA ARG A 323 -19.43 4.17 0.54
C ARG A 323 -20.64 4.48 1.42
N THR A 324 -21.55 3.52 1.60
CA THR A 324 -22.74 3.66 2.47
C THR A 324 -22.47 3.29 3.92
N GLU A 325 -21.42 2.52 4.20
CA GLU A 325 -20.96 2.21 5.54
C GLU A 325 -20.59 3.51 6.25
N LYS A 326 -21.39 3.89 7.24
CA LYS A 326 -20.92 4.82 8.28
C LYS A 326 -19.69 4.16 8.90
N PRO A 327 -18.55 4.86 9.04
CA PRO A 327 -17.29 4.24 9.43
C PRO A 327 -17.51 3.39 10.68
N ALA A 328 -17.36 2.08 10.51
CA ALA A 328 -17.35 1.14 11.63
C ALA A 328 -16.23 1.61 12.56
N ARG A 329 -16.59 1.86 13.83
CA ARG A 329 -15.63 2.30 14.84
C ARG A 329 -14.58 1.18 14.97
N PRO A 330 -13.28 1.43 14.71
CA PRO A 330 -12.27 0.45 15.04
C PRO A 330 -12.32 0.15 16.54
N ASN A 331 -12.15 -1.13 16.89
CA ASN A 331 -12.12 -1.61 18.26
C ASN A 331 -10.96 -0.89 19.01
N PRO A 332 -11.23 -0.18 20.13
CA PRO A 332 -10.21 0.60 20.84
C PRO A 332 -9.04 -0.22 21.38
N LEU A 333 -9.16 -1.56 21.45
CA LEU A 333 -8.11 -2.44 21.95
C LEU A 333 -6.99 -2.72 20.95
N THR A 334 -7.20 -2.46 19.64
CA THR A 334 -6.20 -2.78 18.60
C THR A 334 -5.19 -1.65 18.38
N LEU A 335 -5.43 -0.45 18.91
CA LEU A 335 -4.55 0.73 18.77
C LEU A 335 -3.77 1.08 20.04
N LEU A 336 -3.97 0.34 21.14
CA LEU A 336 -3.26 0.54 22.41
C LEU A 336 -2.08 -0.43 22.61
N ALA A 337 -1.82 -1.32 21.65
CA ALA A 337 -0.71 -2.27 21.72
C ALA A 337 0.56 -1.82 20.97
N GLU A 338 0.51 -0.72 20.22
CA GLU A 338 1.65 -0.24 19.44
C GLU A 338 1.84 1.26 19.66
N ASN A 339 2.73 1.58 20.59
CA ASN A 339 3.53 2.81 20.79
C ASN A 339 3.41 3.37 22.23
N ASP A 340 4.32 2.92 23.09
CA ASP A 340 4.85 3.71 24.21
C ASP A 340 5.29 5.08 23.68
N VAL A 341 4.76 6.22 24.15
CA VAL A 341 4.93 6.85 25.47
C VAL A 341 6.40 7.07 25.82
N ALA A 342 6.97 8.17 25.29
CA ALA A 342 8.06 8.86 25.94
C ALA A 342 8.09 10.36 25.56
N SER A 343 8.05 11.20 26.59
CA SER A 343 8.28 12.66 26.62
C SER A 343 7.13 13.59 26.16
N LEU A 344 6.46 14.22 27.14
CA LEU A 344 6.29 15.68 27.30
C LEU A 344 5.13 15.98 28.29
N SER A 345 5.48 16.37 29.51
CA SER A 345 4.64 17.06 30.49
C SER A 345 4.36 18.50 30.01
N GLY A 346 3.21 19.13 30.20
CA GLY A 346 1.92 18.79 30.78
C GLY A 346 0.92 19.87 30.35
N SER A 347 -0.13 19.43 29.65
CA SER A 347 -1.23 20.19 29.03
C SER A 347 -0.95 21.02 27.76
N LEU A 348 -1.86 20.91 26.77
CA LEU A 348 -1.81 21.64 25.50
C LEU A 348 -3.06 22.49 25.29
N THR A 349 -2.93 23.63 24.63
CA THR A 349 -4.08 24.34 24.05
C THR A 349 -4.62 23.62 22.81
N THR A 350 -5.83 23.96 22.36
CA THR A 350 -6.42 23.39 21.12
C THR A 350 -5.51 23.53 19.91
N ARG A 351 -4.77 24.64 19.80
CA ARG A 351 -3.87 24.89 18.67
C ARG A 351 -2.57 24.08 18.79
N GLN A 352 -1.97 24.05 19.97
CA GLN A 352 -0.79 23.21 20.20
C GLN A 352 -1.11 21.72 20.05
N ALA A 353 -2.30 21.27 20.45
CA ALA A 353 -2.76 19.92 20.18
C ALA A 353 -3.06 19.70 18.69
N ALA A 354 -3.57 20.69 17.97
CA ALA A 354 -3.77 20.60 16.52
C ALA A 354 -2.43 20.39 15.82
N ASP A 355 -1.43 21.20 16.17
CA ASP A 355 -0.09 21.09 15.60
C ASP A 355 0.61 19.80 16.03
N ALA A 356 0.52 19.41 17.32
CA ALA A 356 1.15 18.20 17.85
C ALA A 356 0.51 16.89 17.32
N PHE A 357 -0.80 16.89 17.05
CA PHE A 357 -1.52 15.73 16.51
C PHE A 357 -1.67 15.78 14.99
N ALA A 358 -1.09 16.79 14.31
CA ALA A 358 -1.31 17.07 12.89
C ALA A 358 -2.80 17.11 12.49
N LEU A 359 -3.63 17.63 13.40
CA LEU A 359 -5.07 17.83 13.22
C LEU A 359 -5.37 19.30 12.97
N THR A 360 -6.56 19.61 12.46
CA THR A 360 -7.06 20.98 12.50
C THR A 360 -7.59 21.31 13.91
N PRO A 361 -7.57 22.58 14.36
CA PRO A 361 -8.21 22.97 15.63
C PRO A 361 -9.70 22.60 15.71
N ALA A 362 -10.37 22.49 14.56
CA ALA A 362 -11.75 21.99 14.48
C ALA A 362 -11.86 20.50 14.84
N HIS A 363 -10.91 19.68 14.36
CA HIS A 363 -10.84 18.26 14.71
C HIS A 363 -10.50 18.06 16.19
N VAL A 364 -9.56 18.82 16.75
CA VAL A 364 -9.24 18.74 18.19
C VAL A 364 -10.49 19.04 19.04
N ARG A 365 -11.25 20.10 18.72
CA ARG A 365 -12.53 20.40 19.39
C ARG A 365 -13.56 19.30 19.19
N HIS A 366 -13.58 18.64 18.04
CA HIS A 366 -14.46 17.51 17.79
C HIS A 366 -14.11 16.34 18.71
N LEU A 367 -12.83 15.97 18.82
CA LEU A 367 -12.35 14.90 19.69
C LEU A 367 -12.67 15.14 21.16
N ILE A 368 -12.51 16.39 21.63
CA ILE A 368 -12.95 16.80 22.98
C ILE A 368 -14.47 16.65 23.11
N ARG A 369 -15.24 17.08 22.10
CA ARG A 369 -16.71 17.00 22.12
C ARG A 369 -17.22 15.56 22.17
N ILE A 370 -16.51 14.60 21.60
CA ILE A 370 -16.88 13.17 21.64
C ILE A 370 -16.20 12.40 22.79
N GLY A 371 -15.45 13.09 23.66
CA GLY A 371 -14.83 12.49 24.85
C GLY A 371 -13.61 11.62 24.55
N ARG A 372 -13.00 11.80 23.37
CA ARG A 372 -11.82 11.05 22.92
C ARG A 372 -10.50 11.75 23.27
N LEU A 373 -10.57 12.99 23.74
CA LEU A 373 -9.42 13.75 24.20
C LEU A 373 -9.77 14.37 25.57
N PRO A 374 -9.08 13.98 26.66
CA PRO A 374 -9.37 14.49 28.00
C PRO A 374 -9.02 15.98 28.05
N ALA A 375 -9.99 16.81 28.39
CA ALA A 375 -9.83 18.25 28.41
C ALA A 375 -10.81 18.91 29.40
N PHE A 376 -10.40 20.05 29.94
CA PHE A 376 -11.28 20.93 30.70
C PHE A 376 -11.46 22.26 29.96
N LYS A 377 -12.62 22.87 30.17
CA LYS A 377 -12.96 24.16 29.55
C LYS A 377 -12.67 25.28 30.54
N LEU A 378 -11.73 26.15 30.18
CA LEU A 378 -11.39 27.35 30.95
C LEU A 378 -11.76 28.58 30.11
N GLY A 379 -12.87 29.23 30.46
CA GLY A 379 -13.42 30.34 29.67
C GLY A 379 -13.83 29.90 28.24
N HIS A 380 -13.22 30.51 27.23
CA HIS A 380 -13.44 30.16 25.82
C HIS A 380 -12.45 29.10 25.28
N ASN A 381 -11.49 28.68 26.10
CA ASN A 381 -10.39 27.83 25.68
C ASN A 381 -10.53 26.41 26.22
N TRP A 382 -10.08 25.44 25.42
CA TRP A 382 -9.91 24.05 25.86
C TRP A 382 -8.46 23.80 26.23
N VAL A 383 -8.26 23.22 27.41
CA VAL A 383 -6.96 22.75 27.89
C VAL A 383 -6.99 21.23 27.89
N ILE A 384 -6.14 20.63 27.08
CA ILE A 384 -6.03 19.18 26.87
C ILE A 384 -5.00 18.61 27.83
N LEU A 385 -5.34 17.56 28.55
CA LEU A 385 -4.44 16.88 29.50
C LEU A 385 -3.68 15.76 28.77
N LEU A 386 -2.35 15.71 28.91
CA LEU A 386 -1.49 14.74 28.23
C LEU A 386 -1.02 13.58 29.12
N SER A 387 -1.25 13.65 30.43
CA SER A 387 -0.97 12.58 31.39
C SER A 387 -2.15 12.44 32.34
N ASP A 388 -2.36 11.24 32.89
CA ASP A 388 -3.44 10.91 33.83
C ASP A 388 -3.21 11.51 35.24
N SER A 389 -2.42 12.58 35.34
CA SER A 389 -2.33 13.46 36.50
C SER A 389 -3.55 14.38 36.55
N SER A 390 -4.74 13.77 36.65
CA SER A 390 -5.89 14.46 37.21
C SER A 390 -5.65 14.53 38.71
N PRO A 391 -5.40 15.71 39.32
CA PRO A 391 -5.23 15.81 40.76
C PRO A 391 -6.48 15.24 41.41
N ASP A 392 -6.30 14.30 42.34
CA ASP A 392 -7.20 13.74 43.37
C ASP A 392 -8.67 14.25 43.47
N ARG A 393 -9.37 14.42 42.35
CA ARG A 393 -10.71 15.03 42.23
C ARG A 393 -11.79 14.03 41.86
N LYS A 394 -11.47 12.74 41.74
CA LYS A 394 -12.48 11.70 41.46
C LYS A 394 -13.58 11.65 42.54
N THR A 395 -13.34 12.20 43.73
CA THR A 395 -14.29 12.30 44.85
C THR A 395 -15.12 13.59 44.90
N GLN A 396 -14.90 14.58 44.02
CA GLN A 396 -15.61 15.87 44.07
C GLN A 396 -16.30 16.26 42.75
N ILE A 397 -16.49 15.31 41.84
CA ILE A 397 -17.10 15.55 40.53
C ILE A 397 -18.53 14.98 40.51
N VAL A 398 -19.51 15.86 40.32
CA VAL A 398 -20.93 15.49 40.15
C VAL A 398 -21.32 15.46 38.68
N SER A 399 -22.10 14.46 38.29
CA SER A 399 -22.62 14.32 36.92
C SER A 399 -23.68 15.37 36.60
N THR A 400 -23.91 15.66 35.31
CA THR A 400 -25.03 16.55 34.90
C THR A 400 -26.41 16.12 35.42
N ARG A 401 -26.62 14.83 35.71
CA ARG A 401 -27.86 14.32 36.28
C ARG A 401 -27.97 14.64 37.78
N GLN A 402 -26.87 14.45 38.52
CA GLN A 402 -26.79 14.82 39.94
C GLN A 402 -26.87 16.34 40.12
N ALA A 403 -26.19 17.10 39.26
CA ALA A 403 -26.28 18.55 39.27
C ALA A 403 -27.68 19.07 38.94
N ALA A 404 -28.39 18.43 38.02
CA ALA A 404 -29.79 18.73 37.71
C ALA A 404 -30.70 18.50 38.92
N ALA A 405 -30.51 17.39 39.64
CA ALA A 405 -31.25 17.09 40.86
C ALA A 405 -30.96 18.11 41.98
N GLN A 406 -29.70 18.51 42.16
CA GLN A 406 -29.30 19.49 43.18
C GLN A 406 -29.77 20.92 42.89
N LEU A 407 -29.86 21.30 41.61
CA LEU A 407 -30.32 22.61 41.18
C LEU A 407 -31.84 22.69 40.93
N GLY A 408 -32.57 21.56 41.04
CA GLY A 408 -34.01 21.50 40.76
C GLY A 408 -34.38 21.82 39.29
N ILE A 409 -33.46 21.63 38.34
CA ILE A 409 -33.68 21.93 36.91
C ILE A 409 -33.52 20.67 36.05
N GLN A 410 -33.98 20.71 34.80
CA GLN A 410 -33.81 19.58 33.89
C GLN A 410 -32.33 19.41 33.47
N THR A 411 -31.89 18.18 33.22
CA THR A 411 -30.51 17.89 32.76
C THR A 411 -30.14 18.61 31.46
N ARG A 412 -31.11 18.88 30.60
CA ARG A 412 -30.91 19.68 29.37
C ARG A 412 -30.50 21.13 29.68
N ASP A 413 -31.02 21.70 30.77
CA ASP A 413 -30.77 23.08 31.15
C ASP A 413 -29.41 23.23 31.83
N VAL A 414 -28.98 22.25 32.63
CA VAL A 414 -27.58 22.15 33.11
C VAL A 414 -26.60 22.13 31.94
N ARG A 415 -26.87 21.32 30.91
CA ARG A 415 -26.03 21.28 29.70
C ARG A 415 -26.03 22.63 28.98
N ARG A 416 -27.17 23.31 28.92
CA ARG A 416 -27.28 24.65 28.32
C ARG A 416 -26.44 25.69 29.07
N LEU A 417 -26.39 25.63 30.41
CA LEU A 417 -25.53 26.49 31.23
C LEU A 417 -24.04 26.24 30.97
N ILE A 418 -23.63 24.97 30.86
CA ILE A 418 -22.27 24.58 30.49
C ILE A 418 -21.90 25.12 29.10
N TYR A 419 -22.81 25.00 28.13
CA TYR A 419 -22.59 25.51 26.77
C TYR A 419 -22.52 27.04 26.71
N LYS A 420 -23.33 27.74 27.52
CA LYS A 420 -23.35 29.19 27.64
C LYS A 420 -22.25 29.76 28.56
N ASN A 421 -21.32 28.93 29.05
CA ASN A 421 -20.24 29.32 29.98
C ASN A 421 -20.72 29.87 31.34
N LEU A 422 -21.95 29.55 31.75
CA LEU A 422 -22.50 29.96 33.04
C LEU A 422 -22.23 28.94 34.15
N LEU A 423 -21.73 27.75 33.80
CA LEU A 423 -21.37 26.69 34.73
C LEU A 423 -20.10 25.97 34.27
N PRO A 424 -18.94 26.21 34.93
CA PRO A 424 -17.68 25.52 34.62
C PRO A 424 -17.81 23.99 34.76
N ALA A 425 -17.30 23.24 33.78
CA ALA A 425 -17.38 21.78 33.78
C ALA A 425 -16.20 21.14 33.02
N SER A 426 -15.81 19.94 33.47
CA SER A 426 -14.79 19.08 32.87
C SER A 426 -15.45 17.92 32.12
N LYS A 427 -14.77 17.38 31.09
CA LYS A 427 -15.36 16.33 30.25
C LYS A 427 -14.62 15.01 30.46
N PHE A 428 -15.37 13.99 30.89
CA PHE A 428 -14.88 12.64 31.16
C PHE A 428 -15.66 11.65 30.29
N GLY A 429 -15.07 11.21 29.19
CA GLY A 429 -15.78 10.43 28.16
C GLY A 429 -17.00 11.19 27.60
N PRO A 430 -18.17 10.55 27.41
CA PRO A 430 -19.37 11.23 26.92
C PRO A 430 -20.01 12.17 27.97
N ASN A 431 -19.53 12.13 29.22
CA ASN A 431 -20.17 12.76 30.36
C ASN A 431 -19.47 14.05 30.78
N TRP A 432 -20.26 14.99 31.27
CA TRP A 432 -19.77 16.19 31.94
C TRP A 432 -19.66 15.91 33.44
N GLY A 433 -18.50 16.27 34.00
CA GLY A 433 -18.24 16.31 35.43
C GLY A 433 -18.14 17.76 35.89
N ILE A 434 -18.92 18.13 36.90
CA ILE A 434 -18.96 19.47 37.48
C ILE A 434 -18.35 19.37 38.87
N ASP A 435 -17.47 20.30 39.23
CA ASP A 435 -16.87 20.33 40.56
C ASP A 435 -17.96 20.67 41.60
N ALA A 436 -18.09 19.86 42.65
CA ALA A 436 -19.14 20.01 43.66
C ALA A 436 -19.10 21.40 44.33
N LYS A 437 -17.90 21.97 44.56
CA LYS A 437 -17.76 23.32 45.14
C LYS A 437 -18.23 24.43 44.19
N VAL A 438 -18.02 24.24 42.89
CA VAL A 438 -18.51 25.17 41.84
C VAL A 438 -20.03 25.14 41.79
N LEU A 439 -20.63 23.96 41.94
CA LEU A 439 -22.07 23.78 41.94
C LEU A 439 -22.74 24.38 43.19
N GLU A 440 -22.16 24.18 44.38
CA GLU A 440 -22.61 24.83 45.62
C GLU A 440 -22.57 26.36 45.50
N THR A 441 -21.47 26.90 44.97
CA THR A 441 -21.31 28.35 44.75
C THR A 441 -22.38 28.90 43.79
N TYR A 442 -22.72 28.15 42.73
CA TYR A 442 -23.78 28.53 41.79
C TYR A 442 -25.16 28.53 42.46
N ASN A 443 -25.47 27.54 43.29
CA ASN A 443 -26.75 27.42 43.99
C ASN A 443 -26.98 28.56 44.99
N THR A 444 -25.93 28.95 45.72
CA THR A 444 -25.98 30.08 46.67
C THR A 444 -26.25 31.40 45.95
N ARG A 445 -25.62 31.63 44.77
CA ARG A 445 -25.85 32.84 43.95
C ARG A 445 -27.26 32.91 43.36
N GLN A 446 -27.81 31.78 42.90
CA GLN A 446 -29.18 31.74 42.39
C GLN A 446 -30.23 31.97 43.50
N SER A 447 -30.00 31.41 44.69
CA SER A 447 -30.89 31.61 45.86
C SER A 447 -30.91 33.05 46.37
N GLN A 448 -29.81 33.80 46.21
CA GLN A 448 -29.74 35.23 46.51
C GLN A 448 -30.37 36.10 45.42
N SER A 449 -30.29 35.68 44.15
CA SER A 449 -30.90 36.38 43.01
C SER A 449 -32.43 36.21 42.91
N GLY A 450 -33.02 35.23 43.60
CA GLY A 450 -34.47 34.97 43.63
C GLY A 450 -35.22 35.58 44.83
N LYS A 451 -34.55 36.39 45.66
CA LYS A 451 -35.15 37.12 46.81
C LYS A 451 -35.12 38.64 46.64
N SER A 452 -34.94 39.15 45.42
CA SER A 452 -35.05 40.57 45.08
C SER A 452 -36.28 40.82 44.23
#